data_AF-A0A8X6VRJ1-F1
#
_entry.id   AF-A0A8X6VRJ1-F1
#
_cell.length_a   1.000
_cell.length_b   1.000
_cell.length_c   1.000
_cell.angle_alpha   90.00
_cell.angle_beta   90.00
_cell.angle_gamma   90.00
#
_symmetry.space_group_name_H-M   'P 1'
#
loop_
_entity.id
_entity.type
_entity.pdbx_description
1 polymer ?
#
loop_
_entity_poly.entity_id
_entity_poly.type
_entity_poly.pdbx_seq_one_letter_code
_entity_poly.pdbx_strand_id
1 'polypeptide(L)'
;MHAQLIREKKRDEEKMLEISRQAAREAHVKVDASLKNQEIIDVSVSYDGTWQKRGHTSNLGLGIIIDILSGLVLDFEVLSKYCHNCVVAGRDMGVDSAEFHIWQKGHAVECDKSFDGTSGAMEMHAALIMWRRSISDCQMRFVSILSVGDSKTFQFLSVNKIYGSDIKIEKEECLNHIAKRLGTSLRNKVKEWKVKKVTLGGRKQGSLTDKNITKLQNYYRKAIKDNVPDTDKMKTAIYASLMHCSSTDKKPMDGKCPEGESSWCFYKRAIAKNETPGSHSSLRTYLSPQVVEKIMPVYQRLASDTILERCVAGKTQNSNESLHSCIWRKCPKEVFVSKRRLEIAVTDAIEKHNLGYVKSLEAKEDSCLNDSFSLTIAERQDKRRISQNISTKQKRKGKEMPRIQMQPIVPVLFKFFYQT
;
A
#
# COMPACT_ATOMS: atom_id res chain seq x y z
N MET A 1 -27.16 15.77 -24.64
CA MET A 1 -27.27 15.57 -23.17
C MET A 1 -26.32 14.49 -22.64
N HIS A 2 -26.36 13.24 -23.11
CA HIS A 2 -25.52 12.16 -22.52
C HIS A 2 -23.99 12.35 -22.70
N ALA A 3 -23.53 12.70 -23.91
CA ALA A 3 -22.10 12.97 -24.17
C ALA A 3 -21.56 14.20 -23.42
N GLN A 4 -22.43 15.17 -23.13
CA GLN A 4 -22.08 16.38 -22.39
C GLN A 4 -21.78 16.07 -20.92
N LEU A 5 -22.65 15.28 -20.27
CA LEU A 5 -22.44 14.81 -18.90
C LEU A 5 -21.16 13.96 -18.75
N ILE A 6 -20.77 13.20 -19.79
CA ILE A 6 -19.50 12.44 -19.79
C ILE A 6 -18.31 13.39 -19.83
N ARG A 7 -18.36 14.44 -20.67
CA ARG A 7 -17.30 15.44 -20.79
C ARG A 7 -17.14 16.28 -19.52
N GLU A 8 -18.26 16.68 -18.91
CA GLU A 8 -18.26 17.41 -17.64
C GLU A 8 -17.64 16.57 -16.53
N LYS A 9 -18.04 15.30 -16.38
CA LYS A 9 -17.47 14.40 -15.37
C LYS A 9 -15.97 14.15 -15.55
N LYS A 10 -15.50 13.94 -16.78
CA LYS A 10 -14.05 13.81 -17.05
C LYS A 10 -13.29 15.07 -16.67
N ARG A 11 -13.90 16.24 -16.87
CA ARG A 11 -13.31 17.52 -16.48
C ARG A 11 -13.19 17.65 -14.96
N ASP A 12 -14.18 17.20 -14.21
CA ASP A 12 -14.16 17.25 -12.75
C ASP A 12 -13.17 16.24 -12.16
N GLU A 13 -13.06 15.06 -12.78
CA GLU A 13 -12.01 14.08 -12.46
C GLU A 13 -10.60 14.69 -12.62
N GLU A 14 -10.34 15.34 -13.76
CA GLU A 14 -9.05 15.96 -14.04
C GLU A 14 -8.74 17.10 -13.06
N LYS A 15 -9.72 17.98 -12.79
CA LYS A 15 -9.56 19.08 -11.81
C LYS A 15 -9.20 18.55 -10.42
N MET A 16 -9.87 17.50 -9.96
CA MET A 16 -9.62 16.91 -8.64
C MET A 16 -8.22 16.31 -8.54
N LEU A 17 -7.78 15.60 -9.60
CA LEU A 17 -6.43 15.04 -9.65
C LEU A 17 -5.38 16.16 -9.73
N GLU A 18 -5.64 17.24 -10.48
CA GLU A 18 -4.72 18.39 -10.58
C GLU A 18 -4.48 19.05 -9.22
N ILE A 19 -5.54 19.30 -8.45
CA ILE A 19 -5.43 19.81 -7.08
C ILE A 19 -4.58 18.86 -6.22
N SER A 20 -4.77 17.55 -6.39
CA SER A 20 -4.05 16.52 -5.64
C SER A 20 -2.57 16.44 -6.02
N ARG A 21 -2.26 16.55 -7.32
CA ARG A 21 -0.90 16.57 -7.87
C ARG A 21 -0.15 17.80 -7.40
N GLN A 22 -0.77 18.98 -7.44
CA GLN A 22 -0.18 20.21 -6.92
C GLN A 22 0.12 20.12 -5.42
N ALA A 23 -0.83 19.62 -4.61
CA ALA A 23 -0.62 19.42 -3.18
C ALA A 23 0.48 18.40 -2.86
N ALA A 24 0.60 17.34 -3.66
CA ALA A 24 1.70 16.37 -3.54
C ALA A 24 3.04 17.01 -3.91
N ARG A 25 3.12 17.78 -5.01
CA ARG A 25 4.32 18.53 -5.41
C ARG A 25 4.77 19.46 -4.30
N GLU A 26 3.86 20.22 -3.70
CA GLU A 26 4.19 21.09 -2.57
C GLU A 26 4.70 20.32 -1.34
N ALA A 27 4.18 19.12 -1.09
CA ALA A 27 4.66 18.26 -0.01
C ALA A 27 6.11 17.84 -0.26
N HIS A 28 6.46 17.52 -1.50
CA HIS A 28 7.83 17.22 -1.92
C HIS A 28 8.74 18.46 -1.80
N VAL A 29 8.32 19.62 -2.31
CA VAL A 29 9.10 20.88 -2.20
C VAL A 29 9.35 21.30 -0.74
N LYS A 30 8.43 20.97 0.17
CA LYS A 30 8.60 21.22 1.62
C LYS A 30 9.65 20.33 2.27
N VAL A 31 9.88 19.13 1.72
CA VAL A 31 10.92 18.21 2.18
C VAL A 31 12.25 18.51 1.51
N ASP A 32 12.21 18.89 0.22
CA ASP A 32 13.38 19.26 -0.58
C ASP A 32 13.07 20.53 -1.39
N ALA A 33 13.60 21.66 -0.93
CA ALA A 33 13.39 22.96 -1.55
C ALA A 33 14.02 23.07 -2.95
N SER A 34 14.98 22.20 -3.31
CA SER A 34 15.62 22.20 -4.63
C SER A 34 14.63 21.86 -5.76
N LEU A 35 13.53 21.18 -5.44
CA LEU A 35 12.48 20.78 -6.37
C LEU A 35 11.59 21.94 -6.84
N LYS A 36 11.66 23.12 -6.20
CA LYS A 36 10.70 24.22 -6.41
C LYS A 36 10.59 24.69 -7.87
N ASN A 37 11.71 24.70 -8.59
CA ASN A 37 11.79 25.20 -9.96
C ASN A 37 11.90 24.07 -11.00
N GLN A 38 11.76 22.81 -10.58
CA GLN A 38 11.82 21.68 -11.49
C GLN A 38 10.48 21.50 -12.19
N GLU A 39 10.50 21.42 -13.52
CA GLU A 39 9.29 21.14 -14.29
C GLU A 39 8.76 19.72 -14.01
N ILE A 40 9.64 18.75 -13.84
CA ILE A 40 9.30 17.36 -13.52
C ILE A 40 10.02 16.99 -12.22
N ILE A 41 9.28 16.45 -11.26
CA ILE A 41 9.87 15.90 -10.03
C ILE A 41 9.79 14.37 -10.03
N ASP A 42 10.83 13.72 -9.51
CA ASP A 42 10.86 12.27 -9.31
C ASP A 42 10.18 11.93 -7.98
N VAL A 43 9.23 11.00 -7.99
CA VAL A 43 8.47 10.61 -6.79
C VAL A 43 8.38 9.09 -6.64
N SER A 44 8.25 8.66 -5.38
CA SER A 44 7.98 7.27 -5.02
C SER A 44 6.48 7.07 -4.83
N VAL A 45 5.92 6.05 -5.46
CA VAL A 45 4.47 5.79 -5.45
C VAL A 45 4.15 4.40 -4.94
N SER A 46 3.02 4.27 -4.26
CA SER A 46 2.38 2.99 -4.03
C SER A 46 1.41 2.71 -5.16
N TYR A 47 1.55 1.55 -5.80
CA TYR A 47 0.63 1.09 -6.81
C TYR A 47 0.02 -0.24 -6.39
N ASP A 48 -1.29 -0.35 -6.57
CA ASP A 48 -2.03 -1.58 -6.28
C ASP A 48 -3.20 -1.73 -7.25
N GLY A 49 -3.38 -2.95 -7.73
CA GLY A 49 -4.50 -3.34 -8.59
C GLY A 49 -5.62 -3.98 -7.80
N THR A 50 -6.87 -3.72 -8.18
CA THR A 50 -8.03 -4.37 -7.57
C THR A 50 -9.12 -4.64 -8.60
N TRP A 51 -9.92 -5.69 -8.36
CA TRP A 51 -10.93 -6.19 -9.30
C TRP A 51 -12.32 -6.11 -8.73
N GLN A 52 -13.31 -5.91 -9.60
CA GLN A 52 -14.72 -5.87 -9.20
C GLN A 52 -15.20 -7.21 -8.64
N LYS A 53 -14.83 -8.35 -9.24
CA LYS A 53 -15.08 -9.68 -8.65
C LYS A 53 -13.84 -10.23 -7.94
N ARG A 54 -14.06 -11.05 -6.90
CA ARG A 54 -12.99 -11.85 -6.30
C ARG A 54 -12.57 -12.97 -7.25
N GLY A 55 -11.27 -13.23 -7.36
CA GLY A 55 -10.71 -14.23 -8.27
C GLY A 55 -10.37 -13.68 -9.66
N HIS A 56 -9.83 -14.54 -10.53
CA HIS A 56 -9.26 -14.17 -11.83
C HIS A 56 -10.30 -14.06 -12.97
N THR A 57 -11.58 -13.89 -12.66
CA THR A 57 -12.70 -13.87 -13.62
C THR A 57 -13.38 -12.51 -13.74
N SER A 58 -12.84 -11.46 -13.09
CA SER A 58 -13.45 -10.13 -13.12
C SER A 58 -13.39 -9.50 -14.51
N ASN A 59 -14.50 -8.89 -14.93
CA ASN A 59 -14.57 -8.11 -16.17
C ASN A 59 -14.02 -6.70 -16.02
N LEU A 60 -13.99 -6.16 -14.80
CA LEU A 60 -13.49 -4.84 -14.48
C LEU A 60 -12.26 -4.94 -13.57
N GLY A 61 -11.27 -4.11 -13.86
CA GLY A 61 -10.04 -3.95 -13.09
C GLY A 61 -9.75 -2.47 -12.88
N LEU A 62 -9.14 -2.14 -11.76
CA LEU A 62 -8.78 -0.79 -11.37
C LEU A 62 -7.33 -0.78 -10.89
N GLY A 63 -6.51 0.10 -11.45
CA GLY A 63 -5.19 0.44 -10.91
C GLY A 63 -5.23 1.82 -10.25
N ILE A 64 -4.51 2.00 -9.14
CA ILE A 64 -4.44 3.28 -8.41
C ILE A 64 -3.00 3.60 -8.07
N ILE A 65 -2.59 4.85 -8.28
CA ILE A 65 -1.29 5.41 -7.88
C ILE A 65 -1.47 6.37 -6.72
N ILE A 66 -0.78 6.09 -5.61
CA ILE A 66 -0.78 6.94 -4.41
C ILE A 66 0.65 7.40 -4.14
N ASP A 67 0.87 8.71 -4.03
CA ASP A 67 2.15 9.27 -3.62
C ASP A 67 2.51 8.84 -2.19
N ILE A 68 3.72 8.32 -2.00
CA ILE A 68 4.16 7.77 -0.71
C ILE A 68 4.38 8.87 0.34
N LEU A 69 4.72 10.08 -0.08
CA LEU A 69 5.02 11.18 0.84
C LEU A 69 3.74 11.82 1.38
N SER A 70 2.87 12.28 0.49
CA SER A 70 1.62 12.97 0.81
C SER A 70 0.47 12.00 1.16
N GLY A 71 0.49 10.79 0.61
CA GLY A 71 -0.61 9.82 0.73
C GLY A 71 -1.82 10.13 -0.16
N LEU A 72 -1.69 11.09 -1.09
CA LEU A 72 -2.71 11.47 -2.06
C LEU A 72 -2.67 10.56 -3.27
N VAL A 73 -3.85 10.28 -3.83
CA VAL A 73 -3.98 9.61 -5.12
C VAL A 73 -3.60 10.60 -6.22
N LEU A 74 -2.67 10.22 -7.09
CA LEU A 74 -2.19 11.03 -8.22
C LEU A 74 -2.85 10.66 -9.54
N ASP A 75 -3.17 9.37 -9.69
CA ASP A 75 -3.75 8.82 -10.91
C ASP A 75 -4.47 7.49 -10.63
N PHE A 76 -5.42 7.14 -11.49
CA PHE A 76 -6.10 5.85 -11.49
C PHE A 76 -6.56 5.46 -12.91
N GLU A 77 -6.73 4.17 -13.16
CA GLU A 77 -7.20 3.68 -14.47
C GLU A 77 -8.20 2.53 -14.30
N VAL A 78 -9.37 2.66 -14.92
CA VAL A 78 -10.43 1.63 -14.94
C VAL A 78 -10.42 0.90 -16.28
N LEU A 79 -10.03 -0.36 -16.25
CA LEU A 79 -10.04 -1.23 -17.40
C LEU A 79 -11.28 -2.12 -17.41
N SER A 80 -11.78 -2.43 -18.61
CA SER A 80 -12.90 -3.34 -18.80
C SER A 80 -12.66 -4.30 -19.96
N LYS A 81 -13.01 -5.57 -19.75
CA LYS A 81 -13.10 -6.61 -20.78
C LYS A 81 -14.50 -6.75 -21.36
N TYR A 82 -15.45 -5.96 -20.86
CA TYR A 82 -16.87 -6.10 -21.11
C TYR A 82 -17.47 -4.79 -21.58
N CYS A 83 -18.29 -4.87 -22.62
CA CYS A 83 -19.21 -3.83 -23.02
C CYS A 83 -20.59 -4.44 -23.21
N HIS A 84 -21.59 -3.87 -22.54
CA HIS A 84 -22.96 -4.40 -22.64
C HIS A 84 -23.52 -4.26 -24.05
N ASN A 85 -23.28 -3.11 -24.70
CA ASN A 85 -23.73 -2.83 -26.06
C ASN A 85 -23.15 -3.83 -27.06
N CYS A 86 -21.85 -4.16 -26.95
CA CYS A 86 -21.23 -5.19 -27.80
C CYS A 86 -21.89 -6.57 -27.63
N VAL A 87 -22.26 -6.94 -26.41
CA VAL A 87 -22.89 -8.24 -26.13
C VAL A 87 -24.31 -8.30 -26.68
N VAL A 88 -25.07 -7.21 -26.56
CA VAL A 88 -26.43 -7.12 -27.11
C VAL A 88 -26.38 -7.11 -28.64
N ALA A 89 -25.58 -6.22 -29.24
CA ALA A 89 -25.45 -6.15 -30.70
C ALA A 89 -24.95 -7.48 -31.30
N GLY A 90 -24.00 -8.16 -30.66
CA GLY A 90 -23.52 -9.46 -31.12
C GLY A 90 -24.57 -10.57 -31.00
N ARG A 91 -25.48 -10.48 -30.03
CA ARG A 91 -26.64 -11.38 -29.92
C ARG A 91 -27.67 -11.11 -31.00
N ASP A 92 -27.99 -9.84 -31.23
CA ASP A 92 -29.11 -9.44 -32.08
C ASP A 92 -28.76 -9.49 -33.57
N MET A 93 -27.50 -9.14 -33.93
CA MET A 93 -27.01 -9.11 -35.32
C MET A 93 -26.20 -10.35 -35.71
N GLY A 94 -25.79 -11.17 -34.74
CA GLY A 94 -24.81 -12.26 -34.94
C GLY A 94 -23.38 -11.75 -35.02
N VAL A 95 -22.48 -12.28 -34.18
CA VAL A 95 -21.08 -11.79 -34.04
C VAL A 95 -20.25 -11.90 -35.32
N ASP A 96 -20.61 -12.81 -36.23
CA ASP A 96 -19.89 -13.04 -37.48
C ASP A 96 -20.50 -12.29 -38.68
N SER A 97 -21.58 -11.53 -38.48
CA SER A 97 -22.28 -10.83 -39.55
C SER A 97 -21.54 -9.58 -40.03
N ALA A 98 -21.78 -9.17 -41.28
CA ALA A 98 -21.21 -7.94 -41.82
C ALA A 98 -21.78 -6.71 -41.09
N GLU A 99 -23.06 -6.78 -40.73
CA GLU A 99 -23.80 -5.77 -39.97
C GLU A 99 -23.15 -5.52 -38.61
N PHE A 100 -22.79 -6.58 -37.87
CA PHE A 100 -22.11 -6.45 -36.59
C PHE A 100 -20.74 -5.79 -36.75
N HIS A 101 -19.95 -6.17 -37.76
CA HIS A 101 -18.64 -5.55 -37.99
C HIS A 101 -18.71 -4.06 -38.34
N ILE A 102 -19.71 -3.65 -39.12
CA ILE A 102 -19.96 -2.24 -39.42
C ILE A 102 -20.35 -1.49 -38.15
N TRP A 103 -21.30 -2.04 -37.39
CA TRP A 103 -21.73 -1.47 -36.11
C TRP A 103 -20.57 -1.35 -35.11
N GLN A 104 -19.74 -2.40 -34.99
CA GLN A 104 -18.62 -2.45 -34.05
C GLN A 104 -17.57 -1.37 -34.37
N LYS A 105 -17.28 -1.12 -35.64
CA LYS A 105 -16.39 -0.03 -36.06
C LYS A 105 -16.94 1.34 -35.64
N GLY A 106 -18.25 1.57 -35.81
CA GLY A 106 -18.89 2.80 -35.35
C GLY A 106 -18.92 2.93 -33.82
N HIS A 107 -19.11 1.81 -33.11
CA HIS A 107 -19.18 1.78 -31.66
C HIS A 107 -17.82 1.89 -30.95
N ALA A 108 -16.69 1.72 -31.66
CA ALA A 108 -15.35 1.67 -31.07
C ALA A 108 -15.04 2.86 -30.12
N VAL A 109 -15.55 4.05 -30.43
CA VAL A 109 -15.34 5.28 -29.63
C VAL A 109 -16.12 5.25 -28.29
N GLU A 110 -17.26 4.57 -28.26
CA GLU A 110 -18.15 4.47 -27.09
C GLU A 110 -18.04 3.10 -26.40
N CYS A 111 -17.13 2.25 -26.87
CA CYS A 111 -16.97 0.90 -26.36
C CYS A 111 -16.39 0.91 -24.95
N ASP A 112 -17.14 0.36 -24.00
CA ASP A 112 -16.66 0.21 -22.63
C ASP A 112 -15.48 -0.77 -22.54
N LYS A 113 -15.35 -1.72 -23.48
CA LYS A 113 -14.27 -2.72 -23.50
C LYS A 113 -12.96 -2.04 -23.89
N SER A 114 -12.18 -1.66 -22.88
CA SER A 114 -10.87 -1.01 -23.02
C SER A 114 -9.68 -1.97 -22.92
N PHE A 115 -9.91 -3.25 -22.64
CA PHE A 115 -8.84 -4.22 -22.46
C PHE A 115 -9.21 -5.60 -23.03
N ASP A 116 -8.23 -6.25 -23.67
CA ASP A 116 -8.32 -7.63 -24.12
C ASP A 116 -7.20 -8.45 -23.47
N GLY A 117 -7.57 -9.54 -22.79
CA GLY A 117 -6.63 -10.38 -22.03
C GLY A 117 -7.18 -10.90 -20.72
N THR A 118 -6.30 -11.45 -19.88
CA THR A 118 -6.69 -12.03 -18.58
C THR A 118 -6.93 -10.94 -17.53
N SER A 119 -7.78 -11.21 -16.54
CA SER A 119 -8.02 -10.25 -15.45
C SER A 119 -6.73 -9.88 -14.70
N GLY A 120 -5.81 -10.84 -14.51
CA GLY A 120 -4.53 -10.57 -13.89
C GLY A 120 -3.62 -9.64 -14.70
N ALA A 121 -3.74 -9.64 -16.03
CA ALA A 121 -2.97 -8.75 -16.90
C ALA A 121 -3.47 -7.28 -16.87
N MET A 122 -4.70 -7.04 -16.43
CA MET A 122 -5.27 -5.69 -16.29
C MET A 122 -4.44 -4.83 -15.33
N GLU A 123 -3.88 -5.41 -14.27
CA GLU A 123 -3.02 -4.69 -13.33
C GLU A 123 -1.80 -4.11 -14.08
N MET A 124 -1.02 -4.97 -14.75
CA MET A 124 0.17 -4.54 -15.49
C MET A 124 -0.17 -3.52 -16.58
N HIS A 125 -1.29 -3.69 -17.29
CA HIS A 125 -1.72 -2.78 -18.34
C HIS A 125 -2.17 -1.42 -17.80
N ALA A 126 -2.92 -1.39 -16.69
CA ALA A 126 -3.33 -0.15 -16.03
C ALA A 126 -2.10 0.62 -15.53
N ALA A 127 -1.11 -0.07 -14.96
CA ALA A 127 0.15 0.56 -14.56
C ALA A 127 0.88 1.18 -15.76
N LEU A 128 0.98 0.45 -16.89
CA LEU A 128 1.64 0.97 -18.09
C LEU A 128 0.97 2.25 -18.62
N ILE A 129 -0.37 2.31 -18.64
CA ILE A 129 -1.11 3.50 -19.07
C ILE A 129 -0.76 4.69 -18.16
N MET A 130 -0.87 4.52 -16.85
CA MET A 130 -0.64 5.62 -15.90
C MET A 130 0.83 6.07 -15.86
N TRP A 131 1.79 5.15 -15.98
CA TRP A 131 3.20 5.50 -16.05
C TRP A 131 3.55 6.28 -17.32
N ARG A 132 2.94 5.94 -18.46
CA ARG A 132 3.17 6.64 -19.73
C ARG A 132 2.70 8.08 -19.70
N ARG A 133 1.58 8.36 -19.02
CA ARG A 133 1.00 9.70 -18.91
C ARG A 133 1.46 10.47 -17.67
N SER A 134 2.33 9.89 -16.83
CA SER A 134 2.72 10.52 -15.56
C SER A 134 3.41 11.88 -15.76
N ILE A 135 4.27 12.00 -16.76
CA ILE A 135 5.00 13.25 -17.01
C ILE A 135 4.06 14.30 -17.60
N SER A 136 3.26 13.94 -18.60
CA SER A 136 2.34 14.87 -19.26
C SER A 136 1.22 15.33 -18.34
N ASP A 137 0.64 14.41 -17.56
CA ASP A 137 -0.59 14.66 -16.82
C ASP A 137 -0.29 15.03 -15.37
N CYS A 138 0.75 14.44 -14.76
CA CYS A 138 1.08 14.69 -13.35
C CYS A 138 2.26 15.63 -13.14
N GLN A 139 3.05 15.94 -14.19
CA GLN A 139 4.35 16.63 -14.06
C GLN A 139 5.26 15.95 -13.02
N MET A 140 5.14 14.62 -12.94
CA MET A 140 5.85 13.77 -12.00
C MET A 140 6.31 12.49 -12.70
N ARG A 141 7.51 12.03 -12.34
CA ARG A 141 8.05 10.77 -12.82
C ARG A 141 8.05 9.75 -11.68
N PHE A 142 7.45 8.60 -11.92
CA PHE A 142 7.28 7.56 -10.90
C PHE A 142 8.50 6.62 -10.89
N VAL A 143 9.54 7.00 -10.15
CA VAL A 143 10.85 6.33 -10.16
C VAL A 143 10.97 5.19 -9.15
N SER A 144 10.08 5.10 -8.16
CA SER A 144 10.04 3.98 -7.21
C SER A 144 8.61 3.49 -7.02
N ILE A 145 8.43 2.17 -6.99
CA ILE A 145 7.14 1.50 -6.74
C ILE A 145 7.17 0.72 -5.43
N LEU A 146 6.38 1.16 -4.45
CA LEU A 146 6.05 0.36 -3.28
C LEU A 146 4.97 -0.64 -3.65
N SER A 147 5.33 -1.92 -3.64
CA SER A 147 4.41 -3.00 -4.03
C SER A 147 4.49 -4.22 -3.11
N VAL A 148 3.53 -5.11 -3.30
CA VAL A 148 3.40 -6.37 -2.58
C VAL A 148 4.27 -7.44 -3.27
N GLY A 149 5.42 -7.81 -2.69
CA GLY A 149 6.16 -9.02 -3.09
C GLY A 149 6.65 -8.98 -4.54
N ASP A 150 6.96 -10.13 -5.16
CA ASP A 150 7.39 -10.18 -6.58
C ASP A 150 6.25 -9.71 -7.51
N SER A 151 6.25 -8.41 -7.76
CA SER A 151 5.27 -7.73 -8.60
C SER A 151 5.64 -7.92 -10.07
N LYS A 152 4.81 -8.68 -10.79
CA LYS A 152 4.88 -8.76 -12.26
C LYS A 152 4.75 -7.37 -12.89
N THR A 153 4.00 -6.46 -12.25
CA THR A 153 3.87 -5.06 -12.67
C THR A 153 5.22 -4.36 -12.68
N PHE A 154 6.01 -4.45 -11.61
CA PHE A 154 7.36 -3.86 -11.60
C PHE A 154 8.22 -4.38 -12.76
N GLN A 155 8.28 -5.71 -12.94
CA GLN A 155 9.05 -6.32 -14.03
C GLN A 155 8.56 -5.83 -15.39
N PHE A 156 7.24 -5.77 -15.59
CA PHE A 156 6.63 -5.29 -16.81
C PHE A 156 7.00 -3.84 -17.12
N LEU A 157 6.92 -2.94 -16.13
CA LEU A 157 7.32 -1.53 -16.30
C LEU A 157 8.82 -1.40 -16.61
N SER A 158 9.68 -2.16 -15.93
CA SER A 158 11.13 -2.16 -16.16
C SER A 158 11.50 -2.62 -17.57
N VAL A 159 10.85 -3.67 -18.08
CA VAL A 159 11.10 -4.19 -19.45
C VAL A 159 10.65 -3.17 -20.51
N ASN A 160 9.54 -2.47 -20.27
CA ASN A 160 9.02 -1.48 -21.20
C ASN A 160 9.81 -0.16 -21.22
N LYS A 161 10.77 0.06 -20.32
CA LYS A 161 11.64 1.26 -20.25
C LYS A 161 10.86 2.56 -20.47
N ILE A 162 9.79 2.76 -19.70
CA ILE A 162 8.77 3.80 -19.96
C ILE A 162 9.37 5.21 -19.98
N TYR A 163 10.45 5.44 -19.23
CA TYR A 163 11.15 6.72 -19.18
C TYR A 163 12.50 6.70 -19.92
N GLY A 164 12.71 5.76 -20.84
CA GLY A 164 13.98 5.56 -21.55
C GLY A 164 14.94 4.61 -20.84
N SER A 165 16.14 4.45 -21.38
CA SER A 165 17.20 3.57 -20.83
C SER A 165 17.84 4.11 -19.56
N ASP A 166 17.81 5.43 -19.40
CA ASP A 166 18.65 6.13 -18.41
C ASP A 166 17.96 6.21 -17.04
N ILE A 167 16.63 6.09 -17.03
CA ILE A 167 15.84 6.11 -15.81
C ILE A 167 15.35 4.70 -15.49
N LYS A 168 15.87 4.17 -14.38
CA LYS A 168 15.44 2.88 -13.84
C LYS A 168 14.36 3.09 -12.79
N ILE A 169 13.25 2.38 -12.95
CA ILE A 169 12.24 2.26 -11.89
C ILE A 169 12.79 1.31 -10.83
N GLU A 170 12.77 1.72 -9.57
CA GLU A 170 13.15 0.94 -8.41
C GLU A 170 11.94 0.33 -7.71
N LYS A 171 12.17 -0.76 -6.97
CA LYS A 171 11.12 -1.47 -6.25
C LYS A 171 11.35 -1.39 -4.76
N GLU A 172 10.32 -0.94 -4.05
CA GLU A 172 10.25 -0.97 -2.60
C GLU A 172 9.28 -2.06 -2.11
N GLU A 173 9.55 -2.60 -0.93
CA GLU A 173 8.79 -3.65 -0.29
C GLU A 173 7.90 -3.08 0.82
N CYS A 174 6.61 -3.41 0.76
CA CYS A 174 5.68 -3.08 1.82
C CYS A 174 6.05 -3.79 3.14
N LEU A 175 6.24 -3.03 4.23
CA LEU A 175 6.63 -3.60 5.53
C LEU A 175 5.63 -4.65 6.07
N ASN A 176 4.34 -4.46 5.79
CA ASN A 176 3.33 -5.46 6.17
C ASN A 176 3.53 -6.75 5.40
N HIS A 177 3.83 -6.63 4.11
CA HIS A 177 3.95 -7.76 3.22
C HIS A 177 5.19 -8.59 3.55
N ILE A 178 6.35 -7.95 3.74
CA ILE A 178 7.57 -8.67 4.10
C ILE A 178 7.44 -9.38 5.46
N ALA A 179 6.73 -8.78 6.42
CA ALA A 179 6.40 -9.44 7.67
C ALA A 179 5.45 -10.64 7.45
N LYS A 180 4.39 -10.50 6.64
CA LYS A 180 3.51 -11.62 6.26
C LYS A 180 4.29 -12.74 5.55
N ARG A 181 5.30 -12.41 4.74
CA ARG A 181 6.20 -13.35 4.05
C ARG A 181 7.01 -14.18 5.03
N LEU A 182 7.52 -13.58 6.12
CA LEU A 182 8.14 -14.32 7.23
C LEU A 182 7.14 -15.32 7.82
N GLY A 183 5.95 -14.85 8.21
CA GLY A 183 4.94 -15.73 8.82
C GLY A 183 4.55 -16.91 7.94
N THR A 184 4.38 -16.67 6.65
CA THR A 184 4.07 -17.72 5.67
C THR A 184 5.22 -18.70 5.51
N SER A 185 6.46 -18.21 5.45
CA SER A 185 7.65 -19.06 5.39
C SER A 185 7.80 -19.94 6.64
N LEU A 186 7.50 -19.41 7.83
CA LEU A 186 7.53 -20.18 9.08
C LEU A 186 6.44 -21.27 9.11
N ARG A 187 5.21 -20.95 8.70
CA ARG A 187 4.12 -21.94 8.56
C ARG A 187 4.49 -23.04 7.55
N ASN A 188 5.13 -22.68 6.44
CA ASN A 188 5.62 -23.65 5.46
C ASN A 188 6.72 -24.54 6.04
N LYS A 189 7.64 -24.01 6.87
CA LYS A 189 8.62 -24.83 7.58
C LYS A 189 7.97 -25.82 8.55
N VAL A 190 6.93 -25.42 9.28
CA VAL A 190 6.16 -26.34 10.13
C VAL A 190 5.60 -27.51 9.32
N LYS A 191 5.03 -27.24 8.14
CA LYS A 191 4.50 -28.28 7.23
C LYS A 191 5.61 -29.17 6.67
N GLU A 192 6.69 -28.57 6.17
CA GLU A 192 7.84 -29.28 5.59
C GLU A 192 8.45 -30.28 6.57
N TRP A 193 8.73 -29.83 7.80
CA TRP A 193 9.39 -30.67 8.80
C TRP A 193 8.45 -31.72 9.40
N LYS A 194 7.14 -31.47 9.43
CA LYS A 194 6.14 -32.48 9.82
C LYS A 194 6.22 -33.71 8.91
N VAL A 195 6.39 -33.53 7.59
CA VAL A 195 6.58 -34.65 6.64
C VAL A 195 7.87 -35.41 6.93
N LYS A 196 8.92 -34.71 7.35
CA LYS A 196 10.21 -35.29 7.78
C LYS A 196 10.19 -35.88 9.19
N LYS A 197 8.99 -36.11 9.76
CA LYS A 197 8.79 -36.64 11.13
C LYS A 197 9.39 -35.78 12.25
N VAL A 198 9.62 -34.48 12.00
CA VAL A 198 10.09 -33.50 12.99
C VAL A 198 8.97 -32.50 13.28
N THR A 199 8.50 -32.49 14.53
CA THR A 199 7.38 -31.63 14.93
C THR A 199 7.88 -30.27 15.43
N LEU A 200 7.75 -29.23 14.59
CA LEU A 200 8.10 -27.84 14.96
C LEU A 200 6.93 -27.05 15.56
N GLY A 201 5.69 -27.53 15.39
CA GLY A 201 4.47 -26.90 15.91
C GLY A 201 3.84 -27.67 17.08
N GLY A 202 2.63 -27.29 17.49
CA GLY A 202 1.87 -27.99 18.53
C GLY A 202 1.97 -27.36 19.92
N ARG A 203 1.59 -28.13 20.95
CA ARG A 203 1.41 -27.63 22.33
C ARG A 203 2.69 -27.59 23.17
N LYS A 204 3.79 -28.18 22.69
CA LYS A 204 5.05 -28.19 23.43
C LYS A 204 5.59 -26.76 23.58
N GLN A 205 6.10 -26.42 24.75
CA GLN A 205 6.77 -25.15 24.98
C GLN A 205 7.94 -24.99 23.99
N GLY A 206 8.14 -23.79 23.45
CA GLY A 206 9.15 -23.55 22.42
C GLY A 206 8.72 -23.83 20.97
N SER A 207 7.48 -24.30 20.74
CA SER A 207 7.00 -24.61 19.39
C SER A 207 6.54 -23.38 18.60
N LEU A 208 6.55 -23.49 17.27
CA LEU A 208 5.95 -22.55 16.32
C LEU A 208 4.43 -22.73 16.26
N THR A 209 3.74 -22.21 17.27
CA THR A 209 2.29 -21.99 17.22
C THR A 209 1.95 -20.79 16.34
N ASP A 210 0.73 -20.71 15.80
CA ASP A 210 0.29 -19.53 15.04
C ASP A 210 0.39 -18.22 15.85
N LYS A 211 0.16 -18.30 17.17
CA LYS A 211 0.35 -17.18 18.10
C LYS A 211 1.81 -16.73 18.13
N ASN A 212 2.76 -17.67 18.27
CA ASN A 212 4.19 -17.35 18.25
C ASN A 212 4.63 -16.82 16.88
N ILE A 213 4.18 -17.44 15.78
CA ILE A 213 4.45 -16.96 14.42
C ILE A 213 3.95 -15.52 14.23
N THR A 214 2.77 -15.18 14.74
CA THR A 214 2.23 -13.81 14.68
C THR A 214 3.10 -12.82 15.46
N LYS A 215 3.59 -13.21 16.65
CA LYS A 215 4.52 -12.36 17.41
C LYS A 215 5.85 -12.17 16.69
N LEU A 216 6.42 -13.23 16.11
CA LEU A 216 7.67 -13.15 15.34
C LEU A 216 7.53 -12.23 14.12
N GLN A 217 6.39 -12.26 13.42
CA GLN A 217 6.08 -11.30 12.35
C GLN A 217 6.09 -9.86 12.86
N ASN A 218 5.50 -9.61 14.03
CA ASN A 218 5.46 -8.28 14.63
C ASN A 218 6.85 -7.81 15.08
N TYR A 219 7.66 -8.70 15.67
CA TYR A 219 9.04 -8.39 16.05
C TYR A 219 9.90 -8.07 14.82
N TYR A 220 9.82 -8.89 13.78
CA TYR A 220 10.51 -8.66 12.51
C TYR A 220 10.12 -7.32 11.88
N ARG A 221 8.82 -7.04 11.77
CA ARG A 221 8.32 -5.77 11.25
C ARG A 221 8.83 -4.58 12.07
N LYS A 222 8.81 -4.71 13.40
CA LYS A 222 9.25 -3.66 14.33
C LYS A 222 10.76 -3.42 14.20
N ALA A 223 11.56 -4.49 14.10
CA ALA A 223 13.00 -4.42 13.90
C ALA A 223 13.35 -3.63 12.63
N ILE A 224 12.63 -3.83 11.52
CA ILE A 224 12.82 -3.01 10.32
C ILE A 224 12.38 -1.57 10.58
N LYS A 225 11.13 -1.38 11.01
CA LYS A 225 10.50 -0.06 11.16
C LYS A 225 11.27 0.89 12.10
N ASP A 226 11.86 0.37 13.17
CA ASP A 226 12.55 1.20 14.16
C ASP A 226 13.97 1.57 13.72
N ASN A 227 14.51 0.92 12.68
CA ASN A 227 15.90 1.08 12.25
C ASN A 227 16.04 1.63 10.82
N VAL A 228 14.95 1.95 10.13
CA VAL A 228 15.03 2.64 8.82
C VAL A 228 15.74 4.00 8.95
N PRO A 229 16.58 4.37 7.96
CA PRO A 229 16.92 3.64 6.73
C PRO A 229 18.15 2.70 6.84
N ASP A 230 18.69 2.47 8.04
CA ASP A 230 19.95 1.76 8.28
C ASP A 230 19.78 0.22 8.22
N THR A 231 20.18 -0.38 7.10
CA THR A 231 20.01 -1.82 6.81
C THR A 231 20.80 -2.72 7.75
N ASP A 232 21.98 -2.30 8.20
CA ASP A 232 22.81 -3.06 9.15
C ASP A 232 22.16 -3.11 10.53
N LYS A 233 21.60 -1.99 10.99
CA LYS A 233 20.80 -1.96 12.22
C LYS A 233 19.53 -2.78 12.10
N MET A 234 18.84 -2.76 10.96
CA MET A 234 17.68 -3.64 10.72
C MET A 234 18.08 -5.12 10.86
N LYS A 235 19.15 -5.53 10.17
CA LYS A 235 19.66 -6.91 10.18
C LYS A 235 20.02 -7.33 11.60
N THR A 236 20.76 -6.49 12.31
CA THR A 236 21.14 -6.72 13.71
C THR A 236 19.91 -6.88 14.60
N ALA A 237 18.93 -5.98 14.51
CA ALA A 237 17.70 -6.03 15.30
C ALA A 237 16.82 -7.25 14.98
N ILE A 238 16.77 -7.68 13.71
CA ILE A 238 16.05 -8.88 13.29
C ILE A 238 16.65 -10.10 13.98
N TYR A 239 17.98 -10.29 13.91
CA TYR A 239 18.64 -11.40 14.57
C TYR A 239 18.55 -11.31 16.09
N ALA A 240 18.70 -10.12 16.66
CA ALA A 240 18.53 -9.89 18.10
C ALA A 240 17.17 -10.38 18.58
N SER A 241 16.10 -10.05 17.85
CA SER A 241 14.74 -10.48 18.20
C SER A 241 14.56 -12.00 18.17
N LEU A 242 15.14 -12.69 17.19
CA LEU A 242 15.08 -14.15 17.09
C LEU A 242 15.90 -14.82 18.19
N MET A 243 17.14 -14.37 18.39
CA MET A 243 18.04 -14.93 19.39
C MET A 243 17.49 -14.73 20.81
N HIS A 244 16.90 -13.56 21.09
CA HIS A 244 16.21 -13.30 22.35
C HIS A 244 15.06 -14.28 22.62
N CYS A 245 14.31 -14.68 21.59
CA CYS A 245 13.25 -15.68 21.73
C CYS A 245 13.81 -17.08 22.07
N SER A 246 15.11 -17.32 21.89
CA SER A 246 15.78 -18.59 22.21
C SER A 246 16.62 -18.54 23.50
N SER A 247 16.71 -17.37 24.13
CA SER A 247 17.47 -17.16 25.36
C SER A 247 16.93 -17.98 26.52
N THR A 248 17.84 -18.42 27.38
CA THR A 248 17.54 -19.06 28.67
C THR A 248 18.44 -18.46 29.74
N ASP A 249 18.10 -18.62 31.02
CA ASP A 249 18.97 -18.11 32.10
C ASP A 249 20.36 -18.76 32.10
N LYS A 250 20.45 -20.03 31.69
CA LYS A 250 21.72 -20.75 31.55
C LYS A 250 22.53 -20.32 30.32
N LYS A 251 21.86 -19.85 29.27
CA LYS A 251 22.47 -19.40 28.03
C LYS A 251 21.74 -18.15 27.52
N PRO A 252 22.04 -16.97 28.09
CA PRO A 252 21.50 -15.71 27.61
C PRO A 252 22.03 -15.43 26.20
N MET A 253 21.12 -15.17 25.26
CA MET A 253 21.46 -14.81 23.87
C MET A 253 21.16 -13.33 23.63
N ASP A 254 21.65 -12.47 24.53
CA ASP A 254 21.39 -11.03 24.56
C ASP A 254 22.45 -10.19 23.83
N GLY A 255 23.52 -10.80 23.31
CA GLY A 255 24.66 -10.09 22.71
C GLY A 255 24.34 -9.19 21.52
N LYS A 256 23.18 -9.34 20.87
CA LYS A 256 22.69 -8.43 19.81
C LYS A 256 21.53 -7.54 20.24
N CYS A 257 21.05 -7.68 21.48
CA CYS A 257 19.99 -6.83 22.00
C CYS A 257 20.50 -5.39 22.18
N PRO A 258 19.65 -4.37 21.97
CA PRO A 258 20.06 -3.00 22.20
C PRO A 258 20.42 -2.78 23.67
N GLU A 259 21.42 -1.94 23.91
CA GLU A 259 21.87 -1.56 25.25
C GLU A 259 21.07 -0.38 25.79
N GLY A 260 21.29 -0.07 27.07
CA GLY A 260 20.69 1.08 27.75
C GLY A 260 19.33 0.83 28.39
N GLU A 261 18.88 1.81 29.18
CA GLU A 261 17.67 1.72 29.99
C GLU A 261 16.37 1.68 29.17
N SER A 262 16.41 2.17 27.93
CA SER A 262 15.30 2.13 26.98
C SER A 262 15.22 0.81 26.20
N SER A 263 16.12 -0.14 26.48
CA SER A 263 16.14 -1.43 25.81
C SER A 263 14.81 -2.18 25.98
N TRP A 264 14.34 -2.75 24.88
CA TRP A 264 13.20 -3.67 24.90
C TRP A 264 13.56 -5.03 25.51
N CYS A 265 14.85 -5.36 25.57
CA CYS A 265 15.36 -6.55 26.24
C CYS A 265 15.42 -6.29 27.75
N PHE A 266 14.61 -7.02 28.53
CA PHE A 266 14.56 -6.83 29.98
C PHE A 266 15.93 -7.06 30.64
N TYR A 267 16.74 -7.97 30.09
CA TYR A 267 18.05 -8.32 30.63
C TYR A 267 19.05 -7.17 30.45
N LYS A 268 19.20 -6.65 29.22
CA LYS A 268 20.05 -5.48 28.94
C LYS A 268 19.59 -4.24 29.70
N ARG A 269 18.28 -4.03 29.81
CA ARG A 269 17.70 -2.92 30.56
C ARG A 269 18.04 -3.00 32.05
N ALA A 270 17.90 -4.17 32.67
CA ALA A 270 18.22 -4.35 34.08
C ALA A 270 19.71 -4.09 34.34
N ILE A 271 20.60 -4.63 33.49
CA ILE A 271 22.04 -4.35 33.57
C ILE A 271 22.31 -2.84 33.48
N ALA A 272 21.71 -2.14 32.51
CA ALA A 272 21.91 -0.70 32.34
C ALA A 272 21.43 0.12 33.56
N LYS A 273 20.42 -0.37 34.28
CA LYS A 273 19.89 0.25 35.51
C LYS A 273 20.60 -0.18 36.79
N ASN A 274 21.62 -1.04 36.70
CA ASN A 274 22.24 -1.71 37.84
C ASN A 274 21.23 -2.51 38.70
N GLU A 275 20.22 -3.10 38.06
CA GLU A 275 19.21 -3.97 38.67
C GLU A 275 19.50 -5.45 38.35
N THR A 276 19.03 -6.36 39.21
CA THR A 276 19.10 -7.80 38.94
C THR A 276 18.14 -8.18 37.80
N PRO A 277 18.63 -8.81 36.71
CA PRO A 277 17.76 -9.22 35.61
C PRO A 277 16.73 -10.27 36.04
N GLY A 278 15.51 -10.15 35.50
CA GLY A 278 14.49 -11.19 35.65
C GLY A 278 14.86 -12.51 34.97
N SER A 279 14.06 -13.55 35.18
CA SER A 279 14.27 -14.85 34.53
C SER A 279 13.73 -14.88 33.09
N HIS A 280 14.49 -15.47 32.17
CA HIS A 280 14.06 -15.78 30.79
C HIS A 280 12.93 -16.81 30.73
N SER A 281 12.62 -17.51 31.82
CA SER A 281 11.41 -18.34 31.92
C SER A 281 10.12 -17.52 31.72
N SER A 282 10.17 -16.22 32.01
CA SER A 282 9.06 -15.28 31.81
C SER A 282 8.85 -14.86 30.34
N LEU A 283 9.72 -15.30 29.42
CA LEU A 283 9.62 -14.97 28.00
C LEU A 283 8.29 -15.47 27.43
N ARG A 284 7.43 -14.51 27.05
CA ARG A 284 6.13 -14.79 26.43
C ARG A 284 6.24 -15.54 25.09
N THR A 285 7.42 -15.53 24.47
CA THR A 285 7.65 -16.08 23.12
C THR A 285 8.96 -16.87 23.11
N TYR A 286 9.06 -17.88 23.97
CA TYR A 286 10.19 -18.81 23.93
C TYR A 286 10.10 -19.73 22.70
N LEU A 287 11.25 -20.00 22.07
CA LEU A 287 11.46 -20.95 20.98
C LEU A 287 12.55 -21.95 21.36
N SER A 288 12.34 -23.23 21.06
CA SER A 288 13.34 -24.26 21.34
C SER A 288 14.54 -24.15 20.38
N PRO A 289 15.74 -24.61 20.78
CA PRO A 289 16.91 -24.62 19.90
C PRO A 289 16.67 -25.34 18.57
N GLN A 290 15.98 -26.48 18.60
CA GLN A 290 15.60 -27.24 17.39
C GLN A 290 14.75 -26.40 16.44
N VAL A 291 13.78 -25.65 16.97
CA VAL A 291 12.93 -24.76 16.17
C VAL A 291 13.75 -23.65 15.52
N VAL A 292 14.61 -22.99 16.31
CA VAL A 292 15.45 -21.88 15.84
C VAL A 292 16.40 -22.34 14.72
N GLU A 293 17.05 -23.48 14.90
CA GLU A 293 17.92 -24.11 13.90
C GLU A 293 17.18 -24.29 12.56
N LYS A 294 15.95 -24.81 12.58
CA LYS A 294 15.19 -25.09 11.35
C LYS A 294 14.60 -23.86 10.67
N ILE A 295 14.45 -22.74 11.38
CA ILE A 295 13.93 -21.48 10.81
C ILE A 295 15.00 -20.43 10.53
N MET A 296 16.23 -20.61 11.03
CA MET A 296 17.35 -19.70 10.76
C MET A 296 17.54 -19.41 9.26
N PRO A 297 17.45 -20.39 8.34
CA PRO A 297 17.56 -20.11 6.90
C PRO A 297 16.48 -19.16 6.36
N VAL A 298 15.28 -19.16 6.97
CA VAL A 298 14.21 -18.23 6.60
C VAL A 298 14.58 -16.81 7.01
N TYR A 299 15.13 -16.64 8.21
CA TYR A 299 15.59 -15.34 8.70
C TYR A 299 16.77 -14.83 7.89
N GLN A 300 17.75 -15.67 7.59
CA GLN A 300 18.91 -15.30 6.75
C GLN A 300 18.48 -14.78 5.38
N ARG A 301 17.55 -15.48 4.72
CA ARG A 301 17.03 -15.04 3.43
C ARG A 301 16.24 -13.73 3.51
N LEU A 302 15.44 -13.53 4.56
CA LEU A 302 14.61 -12.32 4.67
C LEU A 302 15.38 -11.12 5.25
N ALA A 303 16.48 -11.34 5.96
CA ALA A 303 17.40 -10.32 6.44
C ALA A 303 18.60 -10.10 5.49
N SER A 304 18.51 -10.54 4.23
CA SER A 304 19.51 -10.26 3.20
C SER A 304 19.48 -8.79 2.81
N ASP A 305 20.63 -8.24 2.42
CA ASP A 305 20.77 -6.81 2.11
C ASP A 305 19.83 -6.41 0.95
N THR A 306 19.70 -7.26 -0.08
CA THR A 306 18.76 -7.08 -1.19
C THR A 306 17.29 -6.91 -0.78
N ILE A 307 16.86 -7.51 0.34
CA ILE A 307 15.49 -7.37 0.86
C ILE A 307 15.37 -6.12 1.73
N LEU A 308 16.37 -5.86 2.58
CA LEU A 308 16.36 -4.75 3.52
C LEU A 308 16.55 -3.39 2.82
N GLU A 309 17.35 -3.33 1.76
CA GLU A 309 17.49 -2.16 0.89
C GLU A 309 16.14 -1.73 0.30
N ARG A 310 15.27 -2.68 -0.04
CA ARG A 310 13.91 -2.37 -0.52
C ARG A 310 12.95 -1.93 0.59
N CYS A 311 13.35 -2.03 1.85
CA CYS A 311 12.55 -1.67 3.01
C CYS A 311 12.92 -0.32 3.62
N VAL A 312 13.94 0.39 3.08
CA VAL A 312 14.51 1.61 3.67
C VAL A 312 13.51 2.75 3.84
N ALA A 313 12.48 2.83 2.99
CA ALA A 313 11.43 3.83 3.14
C ALA A 313 10.51 3.57 4.36
N GLY A 314 10.45 2.32 4.83
CA GLY A 314 9.64 1.93 5.99
C GLY A 314 8.13 2.09 5.79
N LYS A 315 7.67 2.00 4.54
CA LYS A 315 6.29 2.32 4.13
C LYS A 315 5.39 1.10 4.04
N THR A 316 4.09 1.36 3.92
CA THR A 316 3.05 0.33 3.84
C THR A 316 1.96 0.76 2.87
N GLN A 317 1.29 -0.20 2.23
CA GLN A 317 0.15 0.05 1.33
C GLN A 317 -1.20 0.09 2.06
N ASN A 318 -1.21 0.46 3.35
CA ASN A 318 -2.44 0.59 4.13
C ASN A 318 -3.42 1.60 3.52
N SER A 319 -2.90 2.66 2.86
CA SER A 319 -3.73 3.64 2.16
C SER A 319 -4.48 2.99 1.00
N ASN A 320 -3.82 2.14 0.20
CA ASN A 320 -4.46 1.36 -0.87
C ASN A 320 -5.56 0.45 -0.29
N GLU A 321 -5.25 -0.35 0.74
CA GLU A 321 -6.23 -1.23 1.39
C GLU A 321 -7.45 -0.46 1.92
N SER A 322 -7.24 0.72 2.51
CA SER A 322 -8.31 1.60 3.00
C SER A 322 -9.16 2.16 1.86
N LEU A 323 -8.53 2.68 0.80
CA LEU A 323 -9.24 3.24 -0.36
C LEU A 323 -10.04 2.17 -1.10
N HIS A 324 -9.46 0.98 -1.30
CA HIS A 324 -10.16 -0.16 -1.87
C HIS A 324 -11.42 -0.50 -1.07
N SER A 325 -11.34 -0.51 0.27
CA SER A 325 -12.51 -0.74 1.13
C SER A 325 -13.62 0.31 0.90
N CYS A 326 -13.27 1.58 0.71
CA CYS A 326 -14.23 2.63 0.40
C CYS A 326 -14.90 2.43 -0.97
N ILE A 327 -14.13 2.11 -1.99
CA ILE A 327 -14.62 1.86 -3.36
C ILE A 327 -15.58 0.67 -3.37
N TRP A 328 -15.17 -0.46 -2.80
CA TRP A 328 -15.97 -1.69 -2.84
C TRP A 328 -17.19 -1.67 -1.92
N ARG A 329 -17.27 -0.72 -0.98
CA ARG A 329 -18.51 -0.43 -0.24
C ARG A 329 -19.57 0.24 -1.13
N LYS A 330 -19.15 1.02 -2.13
CA LYS A 330 -20.03 1.69 -3.11
C LYS A 330 -20.40 0.78 -4.27
N CYS A 331 -19.46 -0.09 -4.65
CA CYS A 331 -19.64 -1.10 -5.68
C CYS A 331 -19.38 -2.50 -5.09
N PRO A 332 -20.39 -3.18 -4.54
CA PRO A 332 -20.20 -4.52 -3.99
C PRO A 332 -19.61 -5.48 -5.03
N LYS A 333 -18.82 -6.44 -4.57
CA LYS A 333 -18.11 -7.40 -5.44
C LYS A 333 -19.00 -8.55 -5.91
N GLU A 334 -20.15 -8.69 -5.29
CA GLU A 334 -21.08 -9.81 -5.41
C GLU A 334 -22.12 -9.58 -6.52
N VAL A 335 -22.35 -8.33 -6.93
CA VAL A 335 -23.32 -7.95 -7.95
C VAL A 335 -22.62 -7.49 -9.23
N PHE A 336 -23.30 -7.54 -10.36
CA PHE A 336 -22.78 -6.90 -11.57
C PHE A 336 -22.80 -5.36 -11.42
N VAL A 337 -21.74 -4.71 -11.88
CA VAL A 337 -21.59 -3.25 -11.88
C VAL A 337 -21.08 -2.85 -13.26
N SER A 338 -21.69 -1.84 -13.89
CA SER A 338 -21.20 -1.29 -15.16
C SER A 338 -19.89 -0.52 -14.96
N LYS A 339 -19.06 -0.43 -16.01
CA LYS A 339 -17.80 0.34 -15.97
C LYS A 339 -18.04 1.78 -15.47
N ARG A 340 -19.04 2.44 -16.04
CA ARG A 340 -19.44 3.80 -15.65
C ARG A 340 -19.79 3.95 -14.18
N ARG A 341 -20.53 3.00 -13.60
CA ARG A 341 -20.87 3.02 -12.17
C ARG A 341 -19.62 2.83 -11.31
N LEU A 342 -18.69 1.97 -11.74
CA LEU A 342 -17.41 1.81 -11.05
C LEU A 342 -16.58 3.09 -11.11
N GLU A 343 -16.46 3.74 -12.28
CA GLU A 343 -15.75 5.02 -12.42
C GLU A 343 -16.34 6.09 -11.49
N ILE A 344 -17.67 6.25 -11.44
CA ILE A 344 -18.33 7.20 -10.50
C ILE A 344 -17.93 6.89 -9.05
N ALA A 345 -17.98 5.62 -8.65
CA ALA A 345 -17.67 5.22 -7.29
C ALA A 345 -16.18 5.39 -6.94
N VAL A 346 -15.30 5.18 -7.91
CA VAL A 346 -13.85 5.39 -7.77
C VAL A 346 -13.55 6.87 -7.61
N THR A 347 -14.07 7.72 -8.51
CA THR A 347 -13.90 9.17 -8.44
C THR A 347 -14.38 9.74 -7.10
N ASP A 348 -15.60 9.41 -6.66
CA ASP A 348 -16.13 9.88 -5.38
C ASP A 348 -15.32 9.37 -4.17
N ALA A 349 -14.78 8.15 -4.24
CA ALA A 349 -13.93 7.62 -3.18
C ALA A 349 -12.56 8.30 -3.13
N ILE A 350 -11.95 8.58 -4.29
CA ILE A 350 -10.67 9.27 -4.40
C ILE A 350 -10.81 10.72 -3.95
N GLU A 351 -11.86 11.41 -4.40
CA GLU A 351 -12.16 12.79 -4.02
C GLU A 351 -12.24 12.93 -2.49
N LYS A 352 -12.98 12.04 -1.83
CA LYS A 352 -13.11 12.00 -0.36
C LYS A 352 -11.81 11.61 0.35
N HIS A 353 -10.99 10.76 -0.28
CA HIS A 353 -9.69 10.36 0.26
C HIS A 353 -8.69 11.52 0.21
N ASN A 354 -8.63 12.23 -0.92
CA ASN A 354 -7.69 13.33 -1.15
C ASN A 354 -8.12 14.64 -0.46
N LEU A 355 -9.38 15.05 -0.64
CA LEU A 355 -9.86 16.38 -0.23
C LEU A 355 -10.58 16.37 1.13
N GLY A 356 -11.15 15.22 1.52
CA GLY A 356 -12.06 15.11 2.67
C GLY A 356 -13.51 15.29 2.26
N TYR A 357 -14.43 14.92 3.16
CA TYR A 357 -15.86 14.84 2.85
C TYR A 357 -16.52 16.20 2.64
N VAL A 358 -16.14 17.21 3.42
CA VAL A 358 -16.72 18.56 3.33
C VAL A 358 -16.41 19.17 1.96
N LYS A 359 -15.13 19.16 1.56
CA LYS A 359 -14.72 19.71 0.26
C LYS A 359 -15.28 18.94 -0.92
N SER A 360 -15.45 17.63 -0.78
CA SER A 360 -16.13 16.84 -1.82
C SER A 360 -17.62 17.17 -1.97
N LEU A 361 -18.24 17.82 -0.97
CA LEU A 361 -19.59 18.37 -1.12
C LEU A 361 -19.53 19.76 -1.77
N GLU A 362 -18.62 20.62 -1.31
CA GLU A 362 -18.43 21.96 -1.88
C GLU A 362 -18.06 21.95 -3.36
N ALA A 363 -17.28 20.96 -3.80
CA ALA A 363 -16.89 20.79 -5.20
C ALA A 363 -18.04 20.34 -6.11
N LYS A 364 -19.15 19.86 -5.55
CA LYS A 364 -20.34 19.48 -6.31
C LYS A 364 -21.24 20.71 -6.41
N GLU A 365 -21.23 21.37 -7.57
CA GLU A 365 -22.06 22.54 -7.90
C GLU A 365 -23.59 22.28 -7.84
N ASP A 366 -24.03 21.10 -7.41
CA ASP A 366 -25.44 20.72 -7.35
C ASP A 366 -26.08 21.18 -6.03
N SER A 367 -26.84 22.27 -6.12
CA SER A 367 -27.54 22.93 -5.00
C SER A 367 -28.43 22.01 -4.15
N CYS A 368 -28.83 20.85 -4.67
CA CYS A 368 -29.69 19.88 -3.99
C CYS A 368 -28.97 19.00 -2.95
N LEU A 369 -27.63 18.96 -2.94
CA LEU A 369 -26.84 18.15 -2.00
C LEU A 369 -26.19 18.96 -0.86
N ASN A 370 -26.24 20.30 -0.96
CA ASN A 370 -25.68 21.23 0.03
C ASN A 370 -26.72 21.62 1.09
N ASP A 371 -27.42 20.63 1.65
CA ASP A 371 -28.23 20.86 2.85
C ASP A 371 -27.36 20.86 4.13
N SER A 372 -27.82 21.58 5.15
CA SER A 372 -27.14 21.69 6.45
C SER A 372 -26.86 20.33 7.11
N PHE A 373 -27.70 19.33 6.83
CA PHE A 373 -27.57 17.98 7.39
C PHE A 373 -26.40 17.20 6.76
N SER A 374 -26.23 17.30 5.44
CA SER A 374 -25.17 16.66 4.66
C SER A 374 -23.80 17.22 5.03
N LEU A 375 -23.71 18.55 5.21
CA LEU A 375 -22.52 19.23 5.74
C LEU A 375 -22.19 18.73 7.16
N THR A 376 -23.18 18.64 8.05
CA THR A 376 -22.98 18.15 9.42
C THR A 376 -22.45 16.70 9.43
N ILE A 377 -22.97 15.83 8.55
CA ILE A 377 -22.48 14.46 8.39
C ILE A 377 -21.04 14.46 7.87
N ALA A 378 -20.74 15.26 6.84
CA ALA A 378 -19.42 15.37 6.25
C ALA A 378 -18.38 15.83 7.27
N GLU A 379 -18.67 16.87 8.05
CA GLU A 379 -17.81 17.33 9.13
C GLU A 379 -17.53 16.23 10.16
N ARG A 380 -18.57 15.48 10.56
CA ARG A 380 -18.42 14.36 11.50
C ARG A 380 -17.52 13.27 10.92
N GLN A 381 -17.64 12.99 9.63
CA GLN A 381 -16.80 12.01 8.94
C GLN A 381 -15.35 12.48 8.82
N ASP A 382 -15.12 13.76 8.51
CA ASP A 382 -13.78 14.35 8.50
C ASP A 382 -13.14 14.40 9.88
N LYS A 383 -13.89 14.76 10.92
CA LYS A 383 -13.43 14.70 12.33
C LYS A 383 -12.98 13.28 12.70
N ARG A 384 -13.75 12.25 12.32
CA ARG A 384 -13.37 10.83 12.51
C ARG A 384 -12.10 10.46 11.73
N ARG A 385 -12.00 10.84 10.47
CA ARG A 385 -10.83 10.60 9.61
C ARG A 385 -9.56 11.24 10.18
N ILE A 386 -9.65 12.50 10.62
CA ILE A 386 -8.52 13.25 11.18
C ILE A 386 -8.11 12.68 12.55
N SER A 387 -9.07 12.39 13.44
CA SER A 387 -8.80 11.82 14.76
C SER A 387 -8.15 10.43 14.70
N GLN A 388 -8.58 9.55 13.78
CA GLN A 388 -7.94 8.25 13.56
C GLN A 388 -6.48 8.41 13.10
N ASN A 389 -6.20 9.41 12.25
CA ASN A 389 -4.85 9.76 11.83
C ASN A 389 -3.99 10.32 12.97
N ILE A 390 -4.55 11.19 13.83
CA ILE A 390 -3.85 11.78 14.98
C ILE A 390 -3.57 10.72 16.06
N SER A 391 -4.54 9.87 16.41
CA SER A 391 -4.36 8.78 17.38
C SER A 391 -3.25 7.82 16.94
N THR A 392 -3.19 7.52 15.63
CA THR A 392 -2.13 6.71 15.03
C THR A 392 -0.76 7.41 15.12
N LYS A 393 -0.70 8.74 15.07
CA LYS A 393 0.53 9.55 15.21
C LYS A 393 0.96 9.73 16.67
N GLN A 394 0.05 9.96 17.60
CA GLN A 394 0.35 10.10 19.04
C GLN A 394 0.87 8.79 19.63
N LYS A 395 0.29 7.64 19.24
CA LYS A 395 0.86 6.30 19.55
C LYS A 395 2.29 6.10 19.01
N ARG A 396 2.70 6.87 17.99
CA ARG A 396 4.07 6.85 17.45
C ARG A 396 5.02 7.82 18.17
N LYS A 397 4.54 8.91 18.77
CA LYS A 397 5.35 9.89 19.51
C LYS A 397 5.66 9.48 20.95
N GLY A 398 4.82 8.67 21.60
CA GLY A 398 5.05 8.19 22.98
C GLY A 398 6.19 7.16 23.16
N LYS A 399 7.16 7.12 22.25
CA LYS A 399 8.40 6.32 22.35
C LYS A 399 9.55 7.25 21.93
N GLU A 400 10.20 7.85 22.90
CA GLU A 400 11.33 8.75 22.69
C GLU A 400 12.49 8.01 22.02
N MET A 401 12.95 8.53 20.88
CA MET A 401 14.35 8.51 20.41
C MET A 401 14.50 9.58 19.31
N PRO A 402 15.71 10.17 19.15
CA PRO A 402 15.90 11.45 18.49
C PRO A 402 15.64 11.34 16.98
N ARG A 403 14.71 12.17 16.52
CA ARG A 403 14.30 12.26 15.12
C ARG A 403 15.19 13.27 14.41
N ILE A 404 15.82 12.84 13.31
CA ILE A 404 16.05 13.74 12.17
C ILE A 404 14.72 14.43 11.89
N GLN A 405 14.75 15.76 11.85
CA GLN A 405 13.57 16.62 11.77
C GLN A 405 12.74 16.31 10.51
N MET A 406 11.80 15.38 10.63
CA MET A 406 10.62 15.33 9.76
C MET A 406 9.50 16.10 10.44
N GLN A 407 9.34 17.36 10.05
CA GLN A 407 8.19 18.17 10.39
C GLN A 407 6.90 17.58 9.77
N PRO A 408 5.74 17.71 10.44
CA PRO A 408 4.49 17.09 10.00
C PRO A 408 3.91 17.75 8.73
N ILE A 409 3.55 16.96 7.72
CA ILE A 409 2.77 17.38 6.52
C ILE A 409 1.26 17.18 6.78
N VAL A 410 0.76 17.79 7.84
CA VAL A 410 -0.69 18.05 8.04
C VAL A 410 -1.03 19.55 7.90
N PRO A 411 -0.11 20.52 8.13
CA PRO A 411 -0.45 21.93 7.90
C PRO A 411 -0.57 22.30 6.42
N VAL A 412 -0.17 21.44 5.47
CA VAL A 412 -0.19 21.81 4.04
C VAL A 412 -1.62 21.99 3.52
N LEU A 413 -2.55 21.12 3.90
CA LEU A 413 -3.98 21.30 3.61
C LEU A 413 -4.68 22.25 4.59
N PHE A 414 -4.01 22.73 5.64
CA PHE A 414 -4.61 23.66 6.61
C PHE A 414 -4.29 25.12 6.28
N LYS A 415 -3.09 25.41 5.74
CA LYS A 415 -2.70 26.77 5.30
C LYS A 415 -3.31 27.19 3.96
N PHE A 416 -3.62 26.26 3.06
CA PHE A 416 -4.23 26.59 1.76
C PHE A 416 -5.74 26.85 1.83
N PHE A 417 -6.41 26.51 2.95
CA PHE A 417 -7.87 26.38 2.96
C PHE A 417 -8.61 27.15 4.06
N TYR A 418 -7.91 28.01 4.80
CA TYR A 418 -8.52 28.92 5.80
C TYR A 418 -8.09 30.39 5.65
N GLN A 419 -7.44 30.74 4.54
CA GLN A 419 -7.12 32.13 4.18
C GLN A 419 -7.36 32.35 2.69
N THR A 420 -8.64 32.35 2.30
CA THR A 420 -9.24 33.24 1.29
C THR A 420 -10.73 33.22 1.53
#